data_AF-A0A673YEM8-F1
#
_entry.id   AF-A0A673YEM8-F1
#
_cell.length_a   1.000
_cell.length_b   1.000
_cell.length_c   1.000
_cell.angle_alpha   90.00
_cell.angle_beta   90.00
_cell.angle_gamma   90.00
#
_symmetry.space_group_name_H-M   'P 1'
#
loop_
_entity.id
_entity.type
_entity.pdbx_description
1 polymer ?
#
loop_
_entity_poly.entity_id
_entity_poly.type
_entity_poly.pdbx_seq_one_letter_code
_entity_poly.pdbx_strand_id
1 'polypeptide(L)'
;MYTEVANLNFSSNGSVDDPLSSLDQEWNEPPAKRLSRTGHHVMSVFLGSIMVFGFINNLVVLILFVKFKTLRTPVNMLLLNISVSDMLVCLCGTTLSFASSLHARWLYGKHGCMWYGFANSCFGIVSLMSLAFLSYDRYSTLTVYNKRAPDYRKPLLAVAGSWLYSLFWTVPPLLGWSSYGLEGAGTSCSVTWTSQTPQSHSYIICLFIFCLGLPVLVMVYCYGRLLYAVKQVGRIRKSAARRREFHILFMVITTVVCYLLCWMPYGVIAMMATFGHPGLITPILTVVPSIMAKSSTVINPLIYILMNKQVTIEIHPLPLELWDM
;
A
#
# COMPACT_ATOMS: atom_id res chain seq x y z
N MET A 1 69.74 -23.00 -45.00
CA MET A 1 68.57 -23.08 -45.90
C MET A 1 67.39 -23.41 -45.01
N TYR A 2 66.76 -22.40 -44.39
CA TYR A 2 65.49 -21.77 -44.85
C TYR A 2 64.40 -22.86 -45.01
N THR A 3 63.24 -22.89 -44.33
CA THR A 3 62.30 -21.81 -43.98
C THR A 3 61.15 -22.36 -43.07
N GLU A 4 60.64 -21.51 -42.16
CA GLU A 4 59.23 -21.30 -41.67
C GLU A 4 58.33 -22.47 -41.20
N VAL A 5 57.68 -22.51 -40.01
CA VAL A 5 56.88 -21.58 -39.16
C VAL A 5 55.35 -21.73 -39.34
N ALA A 6 54.66 -21.75 -38.18
CA ALA A 6 53.25 -21.48 -37.89
C ALA A 6 52.21 -22.62 -37.95
N ASN A 7 51.71 -23.04 -36.77
CA ASN A 7 50.34 -22.75 -36.31
C ASN A 7 49.99 -23.49 -35.00
N LEU A 8 50.26 -22.86 -33.86
CA LEU A 8 49.54 -23.11 -32.61
C LEU A 8 49.25 -21.74 -31.97
N ASN A 9 48.18 -21.08 -32.43
CA ASN A 9 47.70 -19.85 -31.83
C ASN A 9 46.91 -20.17 -30.56
N PHE A 10 47.56 -19.91 -29.43
CA PHE A 10 46.95 -19.60 -28.15
C PHE A 10 46.17 -18.29 -28.30
N SER A 11 44.84 -18.36 -28.40
CA SER A 11 43.96 -17.22 -28.21
C SER A 11 43.17 -17.41 -26.93
N SER A 12 43.77 -16.91 -25.85
CA SER A 12 43.04 -16.42 -24.68
C SER A 12 42.02 -15.38 -25.15
N ASN A 13 40.74 -15.73 -25.12
CA ASN A 13 39.66 -14.78 -25.18
C ASN A 13 38.81 -14.98 -23.92
N GLY A 14 39.32 -14.46 -22.81
CA GLY A 14 38.49 -14.10 -21.68
C GLY A 14 37.69 -12.86 -22.04
N SER A 15 36.47 -13.04 -22.55
CA SER A 15 35.44 -12.04 -22.35
C SER A 15 35.01 -12.15 -20.88
N VAL A 16 35.51 -11.23 -20.06
CA VAL A 16 34.91 -10.93 -18.77
C VAL A 16 33.49 -10.49 -19.09
N ASP A 17 32.51 -11.38 -18.88
CA ASP A 17 31.10 -10.99 -18.89
C ASP A 17 30.94 -9.90 -17.84
N ASP A 18 30.77 -8.66 -18.29
CA ASP A 18 30.57 -7.52 -17.42
C ASP A 18 29.29 -7.79 -16.61
N PRO A 19 29.32 -7.88 -15.27
CA PRO A 19 28.14 -8.22 -14.46
C PRO A 19 26.98 -7.26 -14.68
N LEU A 20 27.27 -6.04 -15.14
CA LEU A 20 26.27 -5.04 -15.50
C LEU A 20 25.50 -5.42 -16.78
N SER A 21 26.18 -6.04 -17.75
CA SER A 21 25.60 -6.46 -19.04
C SER A 21 24.67 -7.66 -18.90
N SER A 22 25.01 -8.63 -18.04
CA SER A 22 24.17 -9.79 -17.76
C SER A 22 22.93 -9.41 -16.93
N LEU A 23 23.08 -8.49 -15.98
CA LEU A 23 21.96 -7.90 -15.26
C LEU A 23 21.02 -7.14 -16.22
N ASP A 24 21.54 -6.28 -17.09
CA ASP A 24 20.71 -5.55 -18.06
C ASP A 24 20.00 -6.49 -19.04
N GLN A 25 20.60 -7.65 -19.35
CA GLN A 25 19.99 -8.67 -20.20
C GLN A 25 18.81 -9.38 -19.50
N GLU A 26 18.93 -9.68 -18.20
CA GLU A 26 17.88 -10.28 -17.37
C GLU A 26 16.66 -9.34 -17.16
N TRP A 27 16.87 -8.02 -17.15
CA TRP A 27 15.78 -7.02 -17.11
C TRP A 27 15.09 -6.80 -18.47
N ASN A 28 15.77 -7.11 -19.56
CA ASN A 28 15.24 -6.99 -20.93
C ASN A 28 14.54 -8.26 -21.41
N GLU A 29 14.71 -9.39 -20.71
CA GLU A 29 13.98 -10.61 -21.03
C GLU A 29 12.48 -10.45 -20.74
N PRO A 30 11.61 -10.62 -21.75
CA PRO A 30 10.18 -10.45 -21.56
C PRO A 30 9.63 -11.52 -20.61
N PRO A 31 8.70 -11.18 -19.69
CA PRO A 31 8.07 -12.18 -18.84
C PRO A 31 7.44 -13.28 -19.71
N ALA A 32 7.70 -14.54 -19.36
CA ALA A 32 7.35 -15.74 -20.14
C ALA A 32 5.86 -15.89 -20.52
N LYS A 33 4.97 -15.08 -19.92
CA LYS A 33 3.58 -14.89 -20.34
C LYS A 33 3.21 -13.42 -20.27
N ARG A 34 3.21 -12.73 -21.42
CA ARG A 34 2.72 -11.35 -21.53
C ARG A 34 1.20 -11.30 -21.49
N LEU A 35 0.65 -10.28 -20.85
CA LEU A 35 -0.77 -9.97 -20.91
C LEU A 35 -1.14 -9.59 -22.36
N SER A 36 -2.35 -9.92 -22.82
CA SER A 36 -2.83 -9.47 -24.14
C SER A 36 -2.81 -7.94 -24.23
N ARG A 37 -2.71 -7.35 -25.44
CA ARG A 37 -2.82 -5.90 -25.65
C ARG A 37 -4.09 -5.34 -25.01
N THR A 38 -5.21 -6.04 -25.17
CA THR A 38 -6.49 -5.67 -24.53
C THR A 38 -6.36 -5.67 -23.01
N GLY A 39 -5.63 -6.62 -22.43
CA GLY A 39 -5.40 -6.66 -20.98
C GLY A 39 -4.55 -5.49 -20.48
N HIS A 40 -3.52 -5.08 -21.22
CA HIS A 40 -2.74 -3.88 -20.91
C HIS A 40 -3.59 -2.60 -21.00
N HIS A 41 -4.48 -2.50 -21.99
CA HIS A 41 -5.42 -1.38 -22.09
C HIS A 41 -6.38 -1.34 -20.89
N VAL A 42 -7.00 -2.48 -20.54
CA VAL A 42 -7.90 -2.58 -19.39
C VAL A 42 -7.17 -2.21 -18.09
N MET A 43 -5.96 -2.76 -17.88
CA MET A 43 -5.13 -2.43 -16.73
C MET A 43 -4.80 -0.93 -16.67
N SER A 44 -4.47 -0.31 -17.81
CA SER A 44 -4.18 1.12 -17.89
C SER A 44 -5.39 1.97 -17.52
N VAL A 45 -6.61 1.60 -17.95
CA VAL A 45 -7.85 2.29 -17.58
C VAL A 45 -8.08 2.23 -16.06
N PHE A 46 -7.91 1.06 -15.44
CA PHE A 46 -8.05 0.91 -13.99
C PHE A 46 -6.98 1.70 -13.22
N LEU A 47 -5.70 1.60 -13.62
CA LEU A 47 -4.62 2.35 -12.98
C LEU A 47 -4.78 3.86 -13.14
N GLY A 48 -5.20 4.33 -14.32
CA GLY A 48 -5.51 5.73 -14.56
C GLY A 48 -6.67 6.22 -13.69
N SER A 49 -7.71 5.40 -13.54
CA SER A 49 -8.83 5.70 -12.65
C SER A 49 -8.39 5.78 -11.19
N ILE A 50 -7.59 4.81 -10.71
CA ILE A 50 -7.03 4.81 -9.35
C ILE A 50 -6.13 6.03 -9.13
N MET A 51 -5.31 6.40 -10.11
CA MET A 51 -4.46 7.57 -10.06
C MET A 51 -5.29 8.85 -9.86
N VAL A 52 -6.30 9.07 -10.71
CA VAL A 52 -7.13 10.28 -10.69
C VAL A 52 -8.01 10.33 -9.43
N PHE A 53 -8.84 9.32 -9.20
CA PHE A 53 -9.77 9.33 -8.06
C PHE A 53 -9.04 9.19 -6.73
N GLY A 54 -7.97 8.39 -6.66
CA GLY A 54 -7.16 8.25 -5.45
C GLY A 54 -6.48 9.55 -5.07
N PHE A 55 -5.94 10.29 -6.05
CA PHE A 55 -5.34 11.59 -5.78
C PHE A 55 -6.39 12.63 -5.39
N ILE A 56 -7.46 12.80 -6.17
CA ILE A 56 -8.50 13.82 -5.94
C ILE A 56 -9.18 13.60 -4.59
N ASN A 57 -9.62 12.38 -4.27
CA ASN A 57 -10.34 12.11 -3.03
C ASN A 57 -9.48 12.39 -1.79
N ASN A 58 -8.20 12.00 -1.81
CA ASN A 58 -7.31 12.28 -0.70
C ASN A 58 -6.90 13.76 -0.61
N LEU A 59 -6.78 14.45 -1.76
CA LEU A 59 -6.57 15.90 -1.79
C LEU A 59 -7.77 16.65 -1.18
N VAL A 60 -9.00 16.23 -1.48
CA VAL A 60 -10.21 16.79 -0.85
C VAL A 60 -10.15 16.62 0.67
N VAL A 61 -9.78 15.45 1.19
CA VAL A 61 -9.61 15.25 2.65
C VAL A 61 -8.60 16.25 3.23
N LEU A 62 -7.47 16.47 2.56
CA LEU A 62 -6.43 17.42 2.97
C LEU A 62 -6.97 18.87 2.98
N ILE A 63 -7.66 19.29 1.91
CA ILE A 63 -8.27 20.63 1.79
C ILE A 63 -9.30 20.86 2.91
N LEU A 64 -10.19 19.88 3.17
CA LEU A 64 -11.17 19.98 4.24
C LEU A 64 -10.50 20.18 5.60
N PHE A 65 -9.39 19.50 5.85
CA PHE A 65 -8.61 19.64 7.09
C PHE A 65 -8.01 21.04 7.26
N VAL A 66 -7.50 21.60 6.17
CA VAL A 66 -6.92 22.95 6.15
C VAL A 66 -8.02 23.99 6.32
N LYS A 67 -9.17 23.83 5.64
CA LYS A 67 -10.27 24.79 5.66
C LYS A 67 -11.01 24.80 7.01
N PHE A 68 -11.32 23.64 7.57
CA PHE A 68 -12.17 23.53 8.75
C PHE A 68 -11.35 23.26 10.02
N LYS A 69 -11.19 24.29 10.86
CA LYS A 69 -10.52 24.16 12.17
C LYS A 69 -11.17 23.13 13.07
N THR A 70 -12.50 22.92 12.95
CA THR A 70 -13.27 21.90 13.68
C THR A 70 -12.76 20.47 13.43
N LEU A 71 -12.18 20.22 12.25
CA LEU A 71 -11.65 18.90 11.88
C LEU A 71 -10.24 18.65 12.43
N ARG A 72 -9.53 19.67 12.91
CA ARG A 72 -8.15 19.55 13.42
C ARG A 72 -8.15 19.00 14.83
N THR A 73 -8.47 17.71 14.97
CA THR A 73 -8.42 16.99 16.24
C THR A 73 -7.27 15.98 16.25
N PRO A 74 -6.74 15.61 17.42
CA PRO A 74 -5.66 14.62 17.55
C PRO A 74 -5.91 13.35 16.72
N VAL A 75 -7.14 12.83 16.72
CA VAL A 75 -7.47 11.59 16.00
C VAL A 75 -7.52 11.79 14.49
N ASN A 76 -7.98 12.95 14.05
CA ASN A 76 -8.09 13.27 12.64
C ASN A 76 -6.68 13.46 11.99
N MET A 77 -5.63 13.70 12.79
CA MET A 77 -4.24 13.71 12.28
C MET A 77 -3.81 12.36 11.68
N LEU A 78 -4.34 11.24 12.18
CA LEU A 78 -4.07 9.92 11.60
C LEU A 78 -4.80 9.74 10.27
N LEU A 79 -6.02 10.29 10.12
CA LEU A 79 -6.72 10.31 8.84
C LEU A 79 -5.94 11.14 7.80
N LEU A 80 -5.39 12.28 8.24
CA LEU A 80 -4.52 13.11 7.42
C LEU A 80 -3.28 12.33 6.96
N ASN A 81 -2.64 11.59 7.86
CA ASN A 81 -1.47 10.77 7.53
C ASN A 81 -1.79 9.69 6.49
N ILE A 82 -2.94 9.02 6.63
CA ILE A 82 -3.43 8.04 5.65
C ILE A 82 -3.63 8.70 4.28
N SER A 83 -4.29 9.86 4.24
CA SER A 83 -4.51 10.56 2.97
C SER A 83 -3.20 11.02 2.32
N VAL A 84 -2.23 11.48 3.10
CA VAL A 84 -0.90 11.84 2.59
C VAL A 84 -0.18 10.60 2.04
N SER A 85 -0.18 9.48 2.76
CA SER A 85 0.46 8.25 2.26
C SER A 85 -0.22 7.72 0.99
N ASP A 86 -1.55 7.75 0.92
CA ASP A 86 -2.30 7.26 -0.24
C ASP A 86 -2.08 8.18 -1.47
N MET A 87 -1.99 9.51 -1.28
CA MET A 87 -1.58 10.44 -2.35
C MET A 87 -0.18 10.14 -2.87
N LEU A 88 0.77 9.84 -1.99
CA LEU A 88 2.14 9.49 -2.38
C LEU A 88 2.19 8.16 -3.13
N VAL A 89 1.33 7.18 -2.79
CA VAL A 89 1.15 5.97 -3.62
C VAL A 89 0.65 6.34 -5.02
N CYS A 90 -0.33 7.24 -5.14
CA CYS A 90 -0.84 7.68 -6.44
C CYS A 90 0.25 8.35 -7.29
N LEU A 91 0.99 9.30 -6.70
CA LEU A 91 2.00 10.11 -7.39
C LEU A 91 3.28 9.33 -7.72
N CYS A 92 3.87 8.66 -6.73
CA CYS A 92 5.17 7.99 -6.88
C CYS A 92 5.05 6.56 -7.39
N GLY A 93 3.88 5.94 -7.19
CA GLY A 93 3.59 4.58 -7.63
C GLY A 93 2.69 4.56 -8.85
N THR A 94 1.38 4.72 -8.64
CA THR A 94 0.36 4.47 -9.66
C THR A 94 0.61 5.24 -10.96
N THR A 95 1.13 6.48 -10.92
CA THR A 95 1.53 7.23 -12.13
C THR A 95 2.59 6.51 -12.97
N LEU A 96 3.65 5.96 -12.35
CA LEU A 96 4.70 5.22 -13.07
C LEU A 96 4.15 3.92 -13.65
N SER A 97 3.28 3.23 -12.91
CA SER A 97 2.63 2.00 -13.35
C SER A 97 1.65 2.24 -14.51
N PHE A 98 0.89 3.34 -14.45
CA PHE A 98 -0.01 3.77 -15.51
C PHE A 98 0.76 4.06 -16.80
N ALA A 99 1.81 4.88 -16.74
CA ALA A 99 2.66 5.18 -17.89
C ALA A 99 3.26 3.91 -18.50
N SER A 100 3.80 3.01 -17.66
CA SER A 100 4.36 1.73 -18.12
C SER A 100 3.29 0.82 -18.75
N SER A 101 2.07 0.85 -18.23
CA SER A 101 0.96 0.03 -18.75
C SER A 101 0.47 0.49 -20.11
N LEU A 102 0.50 1.80 -20.41
CA LEU A 102 0.19 2.33 -21.75
C LEU A 102 1.15 1.82 -22.83
N HIS A 103 2.41 1.60 -22.46
CA HIS A 103 3.45 1.08 -23.36
C HIS A 103 3.64 -0.44 -23.26
N ALA A 104 2.83 -1.13 -22.44
CA ALA A 104 2.91 -2.58 -22.19
C ALA A 104 4.31 -3.07 -21.77
N ARG A 105 5.11 -2.19 -21.14
CA ARG A 105 6.47 -2.48 -20.65
C ARG A 105 6.87 -1.50 -19.56
N TRP A 106 7.75 -1.91 -18.66
CA TRP A 106 8.36 -1.01 -17.69
C TRP A 106 9.26 0.02 -18.36
N LEU A 107 9.11 1.30 -18.01
CA LEU A 107 9.81 2.42 -18.68
C LEU A 107 11.00 2.97 -17.89
N TYR A 108 11.10 2.68 -16.59
CA TYR A 108 11.98 3.41 -15.67
C TYR A 108 13.24 2.63 -15.26
N GLY A 109 13.53 1.51 -15.96
CA GLY A 109 14.68 0.65 -15.68
C GLY A 109 14.69 0.06 -14.27
N LYS A 110 15.83 -0.57 -13.90
CA LYS A 110 16.02 -1.24 -12.61
C LYS A 110 15.90 -0.29 -11.43
N HIS A 111 16.59 0.85 -11.46
CA HIS A 111 16.54 1.83 -10.36
C HIS A 111 15.14 2.40 -10.13
N GLY A 112 14.42 2.73 -11.20
CA GLY A 112 13.03 3.16 -11.09
C GLY A 112 12.14 2.07 -10.53
N CYS A 113 12.39 0.79 -10.86
CA CYS A 113 11.64 -0.35 -10.33
C CYS A 113 11.86 -0.54 -8.83
N MET A 114 13.12 -0.44 -8.37
CA MET A 114 13.46 -0.49 -6.95
C MET A 114 12.83 0.67 -6.17
N TRP A 115 12.92 1.89 -6.70
CA TRP A 115 12.27 3.07 -6.11
C TRP A 115 10.75 2.89 -6.03
N TYR A 116 10.11 2.43 -7.12
CA TYR A 116 8.69 2.16 -7.16
C TYR A 116 8.29 1.13 -6.09
N GLY A 117 8.98 0.00 -6.04
CA GLY A 117 8.69 -1.08 -5.09
C GLY A 117 8.81 -0.59 -3.65
N PHE A 118 9.93 0.05 -3.33
CA PHE A 118 10.17 0.70 -2.04
C PHE A 118 9.07 1.70 -1.67
N ALA A 119 8.79 2.67 -2.54
CA ALA A 119 7.84 3.74 -2.25
C ALA A 119 6.41 3.21 -2.03
N ASN A 120 5.93 2.32 -2.92
CA ASN A 120 4.59 1.73 -2.79
C ASN A 120 4.47 0.89 -1.51
N SER A 121 5.48 0.06 -1.21
CA SER A 121 5.48 -0.72 0.04
C SER A 121 5.53 0.19 1.27
N CYS A 122 6.38 1.21 1.27
CA CYS A 122 6.57 2.11 2.41
C CYS A 122 5.27 2.86 2.71
N PHE A 123 4.69 3.54 1.72
CA PHE A 123 3.46 4.30 1.91
C PHE A 123 2.26 3.40 2.21
N GLY A 124 2.19 2.20 1.62
CA GLY A 124 1.17 1.20 1.97
C GLY A 124 1.23 0.78 3.44
N ILE A 125 2.43 0.52 3.97
CA ILE A 125 2.61 0.17 5.39
C ILE A 125 2.34 1.39 6.29
N VAL A 126 2.67 2.62 5.87
CA VAL A 126 2.32 3.84 6.63
C VAL A 126 0.79 3.94 6.77
N SER A 127 0.06 3.73 5.68
CA SER A 127 -1.40 3.74 5.66
C SER A 127 -1.99 2.69 6.61
N LEU A 128 -1.50 1.44 6.54
CA LEU A 128 -1.96 0.34 7.41
C LEU A 128 -1.62 0.55 8.89
N MET A 129 -0.41 1.01 9.21
CA MET A 129 -0.03 1.31 10.60
C MET A 129 -0.86 2.46 11.17
N SER A 130 -1.14 3.48 10.34
CA SER A 130 -2.00 4.59 10.73
C SER A 130 -3.44 4.13 11.02
N LEU A 131 -3.96 3.20 10.23
CA LEU A 131 -5.24 2.53 10.50
C LEU A 131 -5.21 1.79 11.83
N ALA A 132 -4.16 1.00 12.11
CA ALA A 132 -4.04 0.27 13.37
C ALA A 132 -3.95 1.21 14.59
N PHE A 133 -3.17 2.30 14.50
CA PHE A 133 -3.11 3.31 15.56
C PHE A 133 -4.45 4.03 15.75
N LEU A 134 -5.16 4.32 14.66
CA LEU A 134 -6.50 4.90 14.72
C LEU A 134 -7.47 3.94 15.41
N SER A 135 -7.39 2.64 15.14
CA SER A 135 -8.19 1.61 15.83
C SER A 135 -7.94 1.58 17.32
N TYR A 136 -6.67 1.61 17.72
CA TYR A 136 -6.26 1.61 19.10
C TYR A 136 -6.72 2.88 19.84
N ASP A 137 -6.52 4.05 19.24
CA ASP A 137 -6.94 5.33 19.84
C ASP A 137 -8.46 5.38 20.07
N ARG A 138 -9.25 4.93 19.08
CA ARG A 138 -10.71 4.86 19.20
C ARG A 138 -11.15 3.89 20.31
N TYR A 139 -10.50 2.74 20.39
CA TYR A 139 -10.74 1.79 21.48
C TYR A 139 -10.38 2.37 22.85
N SER A 140 -9.20 2.97 22.98
CA SER A 140 -8.70 3.56 24.23
C SER A 140 -9.60 4.69 24.72
N THR A 141 -9.99 5.62 23.84
CA THR A 141 -10.84 6.77 24.18
C THR A 141 -12.25 6.36 24.64
N LEU A 142 -12.81 5.28 24.08
CA LEU A 142 -14.16 4.81 24.43
C LEU A 142 -14.19 3.94 25.69
N THR A 143 -13.12 3.18 25.95
CA THR A 143 -13.06 2.28 27.12
C THR A 143 -12.44 2.92 28.35
N VAL A 144 -11.45 3.78 28.16
CA VAL A 144 -10.82 4.57 29.22
C VAL A 144 -11.44 5.94 29.16
N TYR A 145 -12.44 6.20 30.00
CA TYR A 145 -13.13 7.49 30.09
C TYR A 145 -12.12 8.57 30.53
N ASN A 146 -11.41 9.15 29.56
CA ASN A 146 -10.39 10.16 29.81
C ASN A 146 -11.00 11.53 29.55
N LYS A 147 -11.38 12.24 30.63
CA LYS A 147 -11.66 13.69 30.58
C LYS A 147 -10.36 14.49 30.45
N ARG A 148 -9.48 14.15 29.50
CA ARG A 148 -8.23 14.89 29.25
C ARG A 148 -8.38 15.76 28.00
N ALA A 149 -7.77 16.94 28.08
CA ALA A 149 -7.65 17.86 26.96
C ALA A 149 -7.03 17.15 25.74
N PRO A 150 -7.37 17.59 24.50
CA PRO A 150 -6.79 17.01 23.29
C PRO A 150 -5.26 17.10 23.31
N ASP A 151 -4.60 15.96 23.41
CA ASP A 151 -3.14 15.83 23.42
C ASP A 151 -2.65 15.44 22.02
N TYR A 152 -1.94 16.36 21.35
CA TYR A 152 -1.39 16.15 20.02
C TYR A 152 -0.06 15.37 20.02
N ARG A 153 0.57 15.15 21.18
CA ARG A 153 1.84 14.43 21.25
C ARG A 153 1.68 12.99 20.84
N LYS A 154 0.61 12.33 21.29
CA LYS A 154 0.30 10.93 20.97
C LYS A 154 0.12 10.67 19.47
N PRO A 155 -0.77 11.38 18.74
CA PRO A 155 -0.92 11.16 17.31
C PRO A 155 0.31 11.58 16.52
N LEU A 156 1.03 12.64 16.92
CA LEU A 156 2.28 13.02 16.25
C LEU A 156 3.35 11.92 16.39
N LEU A 157 3.48 11.33 17.58
CA LEU A 157 4.36 10.19 17.80
C LEU A 157 3.90 8.96 17.01
N ALA A 158 2.59 8.71 16.92
CA ALA A 158 2.04 7.62 16.11
C ALA A 158 2.31 7.83 14.61
N VAL A 159 2.20 9.06 14.11
CA VAL A 159 2.59 9.43 12.74
C VAL A 159 4.08 9.14 12.54
N ALA A 160 4.97 9.75 13.33
CA ALA A 160 6.41 9.52 13.22
C ALA A 160 6.76 8.03 13.32
N GLY A 161 6.13 7.31 14.26
CA GLY A 161 6.28 5.87 14.44
C GLY A 161 5.84 5.08 13.21
N SER A 162 4.72 5.42 12.58
CA SER A 162 4.27 4.76 11.34
C SER A 162 5.28 4.90 10.21
N TRP A 163 5.88 6.08 10.04
CA TRP A 163 6.90 6.34 9.02
C TRP A 163 8.19 5.57 9.29
N LEU A 164 8.71 5.66 10.52
CA LEU A 164 9.93 4.93 10.91
C LEU A 164 9.75 3.41 10.83
N TYR A 165 8.58 2.91 11.24
CA TYR A 165 8.24 1.49 11.14
C TYR A 165 8.20 1.01 9.69
N SER A 166 7.55 1.78 8.81
CA SER A 166 7.50 1.46 7.38
C SER A 166 8.88 1.46 6.74
N LEU A 167 9.72 2.45 7.05
CA LEU A 167 11.10 2.51 6.56
C LEU A 167 11.92 1.31 7.05
N PHE A 168 11.79 0.93 8.32
CA PHE A 168 12.49 -0.22 8.89
C PHE A 168 12.22 -1.51 8.11
N TRP A 169 10.98 -1.73 7.64
CA TRP A 169 10.62 -2.94 6.90
C TRP A 169 10.81 -2.84 5.38
N THR A 170 10.93 -1.64 4.80
CA THR A 170 11.01 -1.46 3.33
C THR A 170 12.39 -1.10 2.81
N VAL A 171 13.28 -0.63 3.67
CA VAL A 171 14.70 -0.44 3.33
C VAL A 171 15.46 -1.77 3.18
N PRO A 172 15.22 -2.85 3.96
CA PRO A 172 16.04 -4.06 3.87
C PRO A 172 16.15 -4.72 2.48
N PRO A 173 15.10 -4.79 1.63
CA PRO A 173 15.24 -5.27 0.25
C PRO A 173 16.17 -4.42 -0.64
N LEU A 174 16.41 -3.16 -0.29
CA LEU A 174 17.40 -2.31 -0.96
C LEU A 174 18.83 -2.64 -0.50
N LEU A 175 18.98 -3.25 0.67
CA LEU A 175 20.26 -3.62 1.29
C LEU A 175 20.59 -5.12 1.11
N GLY A 176 19.76 -5.87 0.38
CA GLY A 176 19.98 -7.28 0.06
C GLY A 176 19.22 -8.29 0.93
N TRP A 177 18.38 -7.85 1.88
CA TRP A 177 17.43 -8.75 2.55
C TRP A 177 16.14 -8.82 1.73
N SER A 178 16.10 -9.77 0.79
CA SER A 178 15.17 -9.81 -0.36
C SER A 178 15.54 -8.77 -1.45
N SER A 179 14.66 -8.56 -2.41
CA SER A 179 14.83 -7.60 -3.51
C SER A 179 13.49 -7.05 -4.00
N TYR A 180 13.52 -5.89 -4.65
CA TYR A 180 12.41 -5.37 -5.44
C TYR A 180 12.58 -5.74 -6.92
N GLY A 181 11.52 -6.23 -7.56
CA GLY A 181 11.53 -6.65 -8.96
C GLY A 181 10.20 -6.42 -9.66
N LEU A 182 10.16 -6.69 -10.96
CA LEU A 182 8.94 -6.61 -11.75
C LEU A 182 7.91 -7.64 -11.26
N GLU A 183 6.65 -7.23 -11.25
CA GLU A 183 5.53 -8.11 -10.93
C GLU A 183 4.45 -8.10 -12.03
N GLY A 184 3.63 -9.16 -12.04
CA GLY A 184 2.46 -9.29 -12.86
C GLY A 184 2.72 -9.14 -14.36
N ALA A 185 2.13 -8.12 -14.98
CA ALA A 185 2.25 -7.85 -16.40
C ALA A 185 3.58 -7.18 -16.81
N GLY A 186 4.53 -7.00 -15.89
CA GLY A 186 5.80 -6.33 -16.17
C GLY A 186 5.69 -4.81 -16.28
N THR A 187 4.66 -4.21 -15.66
CA THR A 187 4.41 -2.76 -15.67
C THR A 187 4.34 -2.17 -14.26
N SER A 188 4.59 -2.98 -13.23
CA SER A 188 4.66 -2.59 -11.83
C SER A 188 5.80 -3.35 -11.16
N CYS A 189 6.27 -2.84 -10.02
CA CYS A 189 7.30 -3.48 -9.22
C CYS A 189 6.85 -3.72 -7.77
N SER A 190 7.34 -4.79 -7.16
CA SER A 190 7.09 -5.11 -5.76
C SER A 190 8.23 -5.96 -5.21
N VAL A 191 8.11 -6.43 -3.97
CA VAL A 191 9.02 -7.43 -3.41
C VAL A 191 9.00 -8.66 -4.33
N THR A 192 10.17 -9.21 -4.62
CA THR A 192 10.31 -10.38 -5.50
C THR A 192 9.77 -11.63 -4.80
N TRP A 193 8.48 -11.93 -5.02
CA TRP A 193 7.80 -13.06 -4.39
C TRP A 193 8.24 -14.44 -4.89
N THR A 194 8.91 -14.52 -6.04
CA THR A 194 9.33 -15.79 -6.67
C THR A 194 10.75 -16.21 -6.31
N SER A 195 11.49 -15.40 -5.56
CA SER A 195 12.86 -15.68 -5.18
C SER A 195 12.92 -16.81 -4.14
N GLN A 196 13.57 -17.92 -4.51
CA GLN A 196 13.64 -19.15 -3.70
C GLN A 196 14.82 -19.15 -2.70
N THR A 197 15.34 -17.97 -2.34
CA THR A 197 16.43 -17.88 -1.37
C THR A 197 15.89 -17.85 0.06
N PRO A 198 16.60 -18.46 1.05
CA PRO A 198 16.21 -18.37 2.46
C PRO A 198 16.11 -16.93 2.98
N GLN A 199 16.93 -16.03 2.44
CA GLN A 199 16.92 -14.60 2.76
C GLN A 199 15.61 -13.95 2.30
N SER A 200 15.18 -14.19 1.06
CA SER A 200 13.90 -13.69 0.56
C SER A 200 12.71 -14.27 1.33
N HIS A 201 12.72 -15.59 1.60
CA HIS A 201 11.63 -16.24 2.34
C HIS A 201 11.50 -15.70 3.77
N SER A 202 12.62 -15.56 4.49
CA SER A 202 12.60 -15.01 5.86
C SER A 202 12.06 -13.58 5.88
N TYR A 203 12.47 -12.72 4.93
CA TYR A 203 11.95 -11.36 4.80
C TYR A 203 10.44 -11.36 4.53
N ILE A 204 9.97 -12.18 3.59
CA ILE A 204 8.55 -12.26 3.22
C ILE A 204 7.72 -12.70 4.43
N ILE A 205 8.16 -13.73 5.17
CA ILE A 205 7.49 -14.17 6.40
C ILE A 205 7.41 -13.02 7.41
N CYS A 206 8.50 -12.31 7.65
CA CYS A 206 8.52 -11.15 8.55
C CYS A 206 7.56 -10.06 8.07
N LEU A 207 7.55 -9.73 6.78
CA LEU A 207 6.66 -8.73 6.19
C LEU A 207 5.18 -9.11 6.44
N PHE A 208 4.80 -10.36 6.17
CA PHE A 208 3.42 -10.82 6.40
C PHE A 208 3.04 -10.83 7.88
N ILE A 209 3.93 -11.23 8.78
CA ILE A 209 3.64 -11.25 10.23
C ILE A 209 3.57 -9.84 10.79
N PHE A 210 4.60 -9.02 10.57
CA PHE A 210 4.77 -7.74 11.24
C PHE A 210 4.07 -6.58 10.52
N CYS A 211 4.02 -6.61 9.19
CA CYS A 211 3.41 -5.53 8.42
C CYS A 211 1.97 -5.79 7.99
N LEU A 212 1.45 -7.02 8.09
CA LEU A 212 0.04 -7.33 7.79
C LEU A 212 -0.68 -7.98 8.97
N GLY A 213 -0.19 -9.12 9.46
CA GLY A 213 -0.84 -9.91 10.49
C GLY A 213 -1.01 -9.15 11.81
N LEU A 214 0.08 -8.63 12.37
CA LEU A 214 0.07 -7.90 13.65
C LEU A 214 -0.84 -6.65 13.60
N PRO A 215 -0.75 -5.74 12.60
CA PRO A 215 -1.67 -4.61 12.47
C PRO A 215 -3.13 -5.05 12.39
N VAL A 216 -3.43 -6.06 11.57
CA VAL A 216 -4.80 -6.60 11.43
C VAL A 216 -5.30 -7.18 12.75
N LEU A 217 -4.48 -7.93 13.48
CA LEU A 217 -4.83 -8.46 14.79
C LEU A 217 -5.11 -7.34 15.80
N VAL A 218 -4.30 -6.28 15.82
CA VAL A 218 -4.54 -5.10 16.66
C VAL A 218 -5.89 -4.46 16.31
N MET A 219 -6.18 -4.26 15.03
CA MET A 219 -7.46 -3.72 14.57
C MET A 219 -8.63 -4.60 15.03
N VAL A 220 -8.58 -5.90 14.74
CA VAL A 220 -9.62 -6.88 15.11
C VAL A 220 -9.82 -6.93 16.63
N TYR A 221 -8.74 -6.96 17.42
CA TYR A 221 -8.81 -6.96 18.88
C TYR A 221 -9.46 -5.69 19.43
N CYS A 222 -8.95 -4.52 19.02
CA CYS A 222 -9.46 -3.22 19.48
C CYS A 222 -10.96 -3.09 19.20
N TYR A 223 -11.40 -3.48 18.01
CA TYR A 223 -12.81 -3.38 17.62
C TYR A 223 -13.70 -4.49 18.17
N GLY A 224 -13.20 -5.71 18.34
CA GLY A 224 -13.91 -6.78 19.04
C GLY A 224 -14.20 -6.41 20.48
N ARG A 225 -13.21 -5.85 21.18
CA ARG A 225 -13.39 -5.33 22.55
C ARG A 225 -14.33 -4.13 22.59
N LEU A 226 -14.26 -3.25 21.60
CA LEU A 226 -15.16 -2.10 21.50
C LEU A 226 -16.62 -2.53 21.30
N LEU A 227 -16.88 -3.47 20.38
CA LEU A 227 -18.18 -4.09 20.16
C LEU A 227 -18.73 -4.71 21.45
N TYR A 228 -17.88 -5.43 22.19
CA TYR A 228 -18.25 -6.05 23.45
C TYR A 228 -18.66 -4.99 24.49
N ALA A 229 -17.83 -3.95 24.69
CA ALA A 229 -18.11 -2.86 25.61
C ALA A 229 -19.43 -2.15 25.28
N VAL A 230 -19.66 -1.87 24.00
CA VAL A 230 -20.93 -1.30 23.52
C VAL A 230 -22.08 -2.28 23.79
N LYS A 231 -21.96 -3.58 23.51
CA LYS A 231 -23.07 -4.52 23.76
C LYS A 231 -23.47 -4.60 25.24
N GLN A 232 -22.50 -4.54 26.15
CA GLN A 232 -22.74 -4.56 27.61
C GLN A 232 -23.50 -3.32 28.09
N VAL A 233 -23.05 -2.12 27.72
CA VAL A 233 -23.72 -0.86 28.10
C VAL A 233 -25.11 -0.73 27.44
N GLY A 234 -25.34 -1.49 26.37
CA GLY A 234 -26.55 -1.42 25.55
C GLY A 234 -27.78 -2.12 26.04
N ARG A 235 -27.60 -3.01 26.99
CA ARG A 235 -28.73 -3.62 27.68
C ARG A 235 -29.36 -2.66 28.70
N ILE A 236 -28.72 -1.52 29.00
CA ILE A 236 -29.08 -0.67 30.14
C ILE A 236 -29.64 0.72 29.73
N ARG A 237 -29.15 1.37 28.66
CA ARG A 237 -29.65 2.71 28.22
C ARG A 237 -29.63 2.91 26.69
N LYS A 238 -30.76 3.36 26.09
CA LYS A 238 -30.84 3.90 24.71
C LYS A 238 -30.60 5.43 24.74
N SER A 239 -29.45 5.90 24.30
CA SER A 239 -29.09 7.35 24.26
C SER A 239 -28.61 7.77 22.86
N ALA A 240 -28.77 9.05 22.49
CA ALA A 240 -28.26 9.62 21.24
C ALA A 240 -26.72 9.53 21.10
N ALA A 241 -25.98 9.60 22.22
CA ALA A 241 -24.52 9.41 22.25
C ALA A 241 -24.13 8.01 21.73
N ARG A 242 -24.96 7.00 22.02
CA ARG A 242 -24.79 5.61 21.60
C ARG A 242 -24.94 5.39 20.10
N ARG A 243 -25.90 6.07 19.46
CA ARG A 243 -26.07 6.02 17.99
C ARG A 243 -24.84 6.59 17.29
N ARG A 244 -24.20 7.62 17.87
CA ARG A 244 -22.95 8.18 17.35
C ARG A 244 -21.80 7.19 17.46
N GLU A 245 -21.68 6.48 18.58
CA GLU A 245 -20.66 5.44 18.78
C GLU A 245 -20.87 4.24 17.84
N PHE A 246 -22.10 3.75 17.66
CA PHE A 246 -22.39 2.68 16.69
C PHE A 246 -22.06 3.07 15.26
N HIS A 247 -22.29 4.32 14.88
CA HIS A 247 -21.95 4.81 13.54
C HIS A 247 -20.44 4.87 13.33
N ILE A 248 -19.68 5.35 14.33
CA ILE A 248 -18.21 5.34 14.31
C ILE A 248 -17.69 3.91 14.21
N LEU A 249 -18.29 2.98 14.95
CA LEU A 249 -17.94 1.56 14.93
C LEU A 249 -18.25 0.90 13.58
N PHE A 250 -19.37 1.25 12.96
CA PHE A 250 -19.72 0.78 11.60
C PHE A 250 -18.71 1.29 10.56
N MET A 251 -18.39 2.59 10.56
CA MET A 251 -17.33 3.18 9.72
C MET A 251 -16.02 2.41 9.80
N VAL A 252 -15.63 2.12 11.02
CA VAL A 252 -14.40 1.45 11.36
C VAL A 252 -14.36 -0.01 10.85
N ILE A 253 -15.43 -0.78 11.08
CA ILE A 253 -15.53 -2.17 10.61
C ILE A 253 -15.52 -2.18 9.09
N THR A 254 -16.27 -1.26 8.46
CA THR A 254 -16.25 -1.07 7.01
C THR A 254 -14.83 -0.78 6.53
N THR A 255 -14.06 0.07 7.21
CA THR A 255 -12.66 0.37 6.85
C THR A 255 -11.79 -0.88 6.87
N VAL A 256 -11.84 -1.68 7.94
CA VAL A 256 -11.05 -2.93 8.06
C VAL A 256 -11.45 -3.96 7.01
N VAL A 257 -12.76 -4.18 6.83
CA VAL A 257 -13.27 -5.13 5.84
C VAL A 257 -12.85 -4.71 4.43
N CYS A 258 -13.02 -3.43 4.07
CA CYS A 258 -12.60 -2.90 2.78
C CYS A 258 -11.08 -3.04 2.58
N TYR A 259 -10.28 -2.72 3.60
CA TYR A 259 -8.82 -2.90 3.53
C TYR A 259 -8.45 -4.36 3.27
N LEU A 260 -9.01 -5.30 4.04
CA LEU A 260 -8.76 -6.73 3.87
C LEU A 260 -9.23 -7.23 2.50
N LEU A 261 -10.39 -6.79 2.02
CA LEU A 261 -10.86 -7.16 0.68
C LEU A 261 -9.93 -6.66 -0.43
N CYS A 262 -9.31 -5.49 -0.26
CA CYS A 262 -8.35 -4.96 -1.23
C CYS A 262 -7.01 -5.73 -1.19
N TRP A 263 -6.49 -6.01 0.01
CA TRP A 263 -5.11 -6.49 0.19
C TRP A 263 -4.97 -8.01 0.31
N MET A 264 -5.97 -8.72 0.85
CA MET A 264 -5.89 -10.17 1.05
C MET A 264 -5.69 -10.95 -0.26
N PRO A 265 -6.37 -10.64 -1.38
CA PRO A 265 -6.10 -11.35 -2.64
C PRO A 265 -4.64 -11.25 -3.07
N TYR A 266 -4.03 -10.07 -2.91
CA TYR A 266 -2.61 -9.86 -3.24
C TYR A 266 -1.71 -10.65 -2.29
N GLY A 267 -2.01 -10.61 -1.00
CA GLY A 267 -1.27 -11.37 0.01
C GLY A 267 -1.29 -12.87 -0.23
N VAL A 268 -2.45 -13.44 -0.58
CA VAL A 268 -2.60 -14.86 -0.90
C VAL A 268 -1.73 -15.24 -2.11
N ILE A 269 -1.77 -14.45 -3.19
CA ILE A 269 -1.00 -14.73 -4.39
C ILE A 269 0.51 -14.57 -4.15
N ALA A 270 0.93 -13.57 -3.37
CA ALA A 270 2.33 -13.42 -2.98
C ALA A 270 2.83 -14.61 -2.15
N MET A 271 2.03 -15.12 -1.21
CA MET A 271 2.37 -16.33 -0.44
C MET A 271 2.40 -17.58 -1.32
N MET A 272 1.46 -17.72 -2.26
CA MET A 272 1.47 -18.81 -3.25
C MET A 272 2.68 -18.71 -4.19
N ALA A 273 3.14 -17.51 -4.54
CA ALA A 273 4.34 -17.30 -5.34
C ALA A 273 5.63 -17.67 -4.59
N THR A 274 5.62 -17.44 -3.28
CA THR A 274 6.77 -17.69 -2.40
C THR A 274 6.89 -19.17 -2.05
N PHE A 275 5.79 -19.81 -1.64
CA PHE A 275 5.80 -21.17 -1.07
C PHE A 275 5.13 -22.23 -1.95
N GLY A 276 4.43 -21.81 -3.01
CA GLY A 276 3.73 -22.73 -3.92
C GLY A 276 4.64 -23.31 -5.00
N HIS A 277 4.09 -24.26 -5.76
CA HIS A 277 4.83 -24.89 -6.86
C HIS A 277 5.06 -23.92 -8.03
N PRO A 278 6.27 -23.91 -8.62
CA PRO A 278 6.56 -23.13 -9.83
C PRO A 278 5.58 -23.46 -10.96
N GLY A 279 5.04 -22.44 -11.64
CA GLY A 279 4.16 -22.59 -12.80
C GLY A 279 2.65 -22.50 -12.53
N LEU A 280 2.21 -22.41 -11.27
CA LEU A 280 0.79 -22.23 -10.92
C LEU A 280 0.25 -20.80 -11.15
N ILE A 281 1.14 -19.82 -11.31
CA ILE A 281 0.77 -18.40 -11.31
C ILE A 281 0.67 -17.86 -12.74
N THR A 282 -0.54 -17.48 -13.13
CA THR A 282 -0.79 -16.81 -14.40
C THR A 282 -0.70 -15.28 -14.25
N PRO A 283 -0.45 -14.52 -15.33
CA PRO A 283 -0.42 -13.06 -15.27
C PRO A 283 -1.73 -12.44 -14.77
N ILE A 284 -2.88 -13.06 -15.06
CA ILE A 284 -4.19 -12.58 -14.59
C ILE A 284 -4.30 -12.71 -13.07
N LEU A 285 -3.83 -13.84 -12.52
CA LEU A 285 -3.84 -14.11 -11.08
C LEU A 285 -2.92 -13.16 -10.29
N THR A 286 -2.01 -12.44 -10.94
CA THR A 286 -1.13 -11.45 -10.28
C THR A 286 -1.59 -10.01 -10.51
N VAL A 287 -2.07 -9.69 -11.71
CA VAL A 287 -2.51 -8.32 -12.07
C VAL A 287 -3.78 -7.92 -11.33
N VAL A 288 -4.81 -8.78 -11.31
CA VAL A 288 -6.10 -8.41 -10.68
C VAL A 288 -5.92 -8.12 -9.18
N PRO A 289 -5.25 -8.99 -8.39
CA PRO A 289 -4.98 -8.68 -6.99
C PRO A 289 -4.10 -7.46 -6.75
N SER A 290 -3.12 -7.19 -7.61
CA SER A 290 -2.30 -5.97 -7.51
C SER A 290 -3.14 -4.69 -7.72
N ILE A 291 -4.07 -4.70 -8.69
CA ILE A 291 -5.02 -3.59 -8.92
C ILE A 291 -5.97 -3.43 -7.73
N MET A 292 -6.48 -4.54 -7.17
CA MET A 292 -7.34 -4.51 -5.97
C MET A 292 -6.62 -3.87 -4.78
N ALA A 293 -5.36 -4.25 -4.53
CA ALA A 293 -4.57 -3.64 -3.46
C ALA A 293 -4.40 -2.13 -3.68
N LYS A 294 -4.11 -1.69 -4.90
CA LYS A 294 -3.98 -0.25 -5.25
C LYS A 294 -5.27 0.54 -5.11
N SER A 295 -6.41 -0.10 -5.36
CA SER A 295 -7.75 0.51 -5.24
C SER A 295 -8.08 0.95 -3.81
N SER A 296 -7.38 0.41 -2.80
CA SER A 296 -7.55 0.82 -1.40
C SER A 296 -7.32 2.33 -1.20
N THR A 297 -6.41 2.94 -1.97
CA THR A 297 -6.14 4.40 -1.95
C THR A 297 -7.35 5.26 -2.33
N VAL A 298 -8.28 4.71 -3.13
CA VAL A 298 -9.53 5.38 -3.51
C VAL A 298 -10.59 5.15 -2.44
N ILE A 299 -10.65 3.94 -1.87
CA ILE A 299 -11.69 3.50 -0.95
C ILE A 299 -11.53 4.13 0.44
N ASN A 300 -10.29 4.23 0.94
CA ASN A 300 -9.98 4.80 2.25
C ASN A 300 -10.62 6.20 2.47
N PRO A 301 -10.35 7.23 1.64
CA PRO A 301 -10.93 8.55 1.81
C PRO A 301 -12.45 8.58 1.61
N LEU A 302 -13.02 7.74 0.74
CA LEU A 302 -14.47 7.65 0.55
C LEU A 302 -15.17 7.20 1.85
N ILE A 303 -14.59 6.22 2.53
CA ILE A 303 -15.08 5.77 3.84
C ILE A 303 -15.01 6.93 4.85
N TYR A 304 -13.91 7.69 4.88
CA TYR A 304 -13.78 8.80 5.82
C TYR A 304 -14.73 9.96 5.52
N ILE A 305 -14.86 10.37 4.26
CA ILE A 305 -15.74 11.49 3.85
C ILE A 305 -17.21 11.15 4.13
N LEU A 306 -17.64 9.94 3.75
CA LEU A 306 -19.05 9.54 3.86
C LEU A 306 -19.46 9.19 5.29
N MET A 307 -18.53 8.69 6.10
CA MET A 307 -18.87 8.11 7.40
C MET A 307 -18.33 8.90 8.59
N ASN A 308 -17.42 9.86 8.38
CA ASN A 308 -17.06 10.83 9.42
C ASN A 308 -18.11 11.95 9.46
N LYS A 309 -19.03 11.86 10.42
CA LYS A 309 -20.07 12.89 10.63
C LYS A 309 -19.52 14.31 10.74
N GLN A 310 -18.31 14.53 11.26
CA GLN A 310 -17.75 15.89 11.31
C GLN A 310 -17.49 16.42 9.90
N VAL A 311 -17.00 15.57 9.01
CA VAL A 311 -16.76 15.90 7.60
C VAL A 311 -18.10 16.08 6.89
N THR A 312 -19.04 15.15 7.04
CA THR A 312 -20.36 15.23 6.39
C THR A 312 -21.16 16.46 6.83
N ILE A 313 -21.12 16.83 8.12
CA ILE A 313 -21.82 18.01 8.66
C ILE A 313 -21.24 19.31 8.11
N GLU A 314 -19.93 19.40 7.89
CA GLU A 314 -19.31 20.60 7.33
C GLU A 314 -19.51 20.68 5.79
N ILE A 315 -19.68 19.54 5.11
CA ILE A 315 -19.95 19.49 3.66
C ILE A 315 -21.41 19.79 3.32
N HIS A 316 -22.38 19.26 4.07
CA HIS A 316 -23.80 19.38 3.77
C HIS A 316 -24.35 20.83 3.70
N PRO A 317 -23.83 21.82 4.47
CA PRO A 317 -24.26 23.21 4.37
C PRO A 317 -23.46 24.04 3.36
N LEU A 318 -22.47 23.49 2.64
CA LEU A 318 -21.70 24.26 1.66
C LEU A 318 -22.57 24.55 0.41
N PRO A 319 -22.89 25.81 0.11
CA PRO A 319 -23.46 26.17 -1.18
C PRO A 319 -22.46 25.85 -2.30
N LEU A 320 -22.98 25.52 -3.49
CA LEU A 320 -22.20 25.20 -4.69
C LEU A 320 -21.17 26.30 -5.07
N GLU A 321 -21.34 27.53 -4.60
CA GLU A 321 -20.49 28.70 -4.87
C GLU A 321 -19.05 28.58 -4.33
N LEU A 322 -18.75 27.64 -3.42
CA LEU A 322 -17.40 27.44 -2.87
C LEU A 322 -16.54 26.42 -3.63
N TRP A 323 -17.05 25.83 -4.71
CA TRP A 323 -16.32 24.91 -5.58
C TRP A 323 -15.73 25.60 -6.83
N ASP A 324 -15.94 26.91 -6.99
CA ASP A 324 -15.47 27.73 -8.12
C ASP A 324 -14.18 28.53 -7.82
N MET A 325 -13.34 28.06 -6.89
CA MET A 325 -12.01 28.62 -6.59
C MET A 325 -10.90 27.60 -6.81
#